data_AF-A0A4R4PDM2-F1
#
_entry.id   AF-A0A4R4PDM2-F1
#
_cell.length_a   1.000
_cell.length_b   1.000
_cell.length_c   1.000
_cell.angle_alpha   90.00
_cell.angle_beta   90.00
_cell.angle_gamma   90.00
#
_symmetry.space_group_name_H-M   'P 1'
#
loop_
_entity.id
_entity.type
_entity.pdbx_description
1 polymer ?
#
loop_
_entity_poly.entity_id
_entity_poly.type
_entity_poly.pdbx_seq_one_letter_code
_entity_poly.pdbx_strand_id
1 'polypeptide(L)'
;MSWTALRADLASAGSDCAWSDFGGFHFAPADALPEVVPSTTHLWAWDTARAVRVRIDVDRALVACLNNSPPAGVVTEEAHVRERAGHPWSANDEHVGRPDVPLPQDEFTLLELTGATRAVFVRQP
;
A
#
# COMPACT_ATOMS: atom_id res chain seq x y z
N MET A 1 11.82 -8.80 4.25
CA MET A 1 11.49 -9.62 3.07
C MET A 1 12.20 -9.04 1.86
N SER A 2 12.55 -9.80 0.82
CA SER A 2 13.10 -9.22 -0.43
C SER A 2 11.96 -8.71 -1.33
N TRP A 3 12.25 -7.79 -2.25
CA TRP A 3 11.26 -7.29 -3.22
C TRP A 3 10.63 -8.40 -4.06
N THR A 4 11.44 -9.29 -4.61
CA THR A 4 10.95 -10.42 -5.42
C THR A 4 10.02 -11.34 -4.63
N ALA A 5 10.36 -11.62 -3.37
CA ALA A 5 9.51 -12.45 -2.51
C ALA A 5 8.20 -11.74 -2.16
N LEU A 6 8.24 -10.43 -1.90
CA LEU A 6 7.05 -9.64 -1.63
C LEU A 6 6.09 -9.64 -2.82
N ARG A 7 6.59 -9.37 -4.04
CA ARG A 7 5.76 -9.39 -5.25
C ARG A 7 5.08 -10.74 -5.44
N ALA A 8 5.82 -11.84 -5.25
CA ALA A 8 5.27 -13.19 -5.36
C ALA A 8 4.19 -13.47 -4.31
N ASP A 9 4.37 -13.04 -3.06
CA ASP A 9 3.37 -13.19 -1.99
C ASP A 9 2.08 -12.43 -2.31
N LEU A 10 2.21 -11.14 -2.66
CA LEU A 10 1.07 -10.29 -2.98
C LEU A 10 0.31 -10.78 -4.22
N ALA A 11 1.02 -11.22 -5.26
CA ALA A 11 0.42 -11.78 -6.47
C ALA A 11 -0.31 -13.09 -6.18
N SER A 12 0.27 -13.97 -5.35
CA SER A 12 -0.36 -15.23 -4.95
C SER A 12 -1.62 -15.00 -4.10
N ALA A 13 -1.65 -13.93 -3.33
CA ALA A 13 -2.83 -13.51 -2.56
C ALA A 13 -3.90 -12.81 -3.42
N GLY A 14 -3.61 -12.51 -4.70
CA GLY A 14 -4.50 -11.74 -5.56
C GLY A 14 -4.75 -10.33 -5.04
N SER A 15 -3.75 -9.72 -4.40
CA SER A 15 -3.88 -8.40 -3.79
C SER A 15 -3.89 -7.29 -4.84
N ASP A 16 -4.69 -6.27 -4.59
CA ASP A 16 -4.53 -4.96 -5.24
C ASP A 16 -3.46 -4.16 -4.51
N CYS A 17 -2.78 -3.27 -5.23
CA CYS A 17 -1.65 -2.51 -4.73
C CYS A 17 -1.79 -1.02 -5.06
N ALA A 18 -1.23 -0.20 -4.17
CA ALA A 18 -1.02 1.21 -4.40
C ALA A 18 0.40 1.61 -4.01
N TRP A 19 1.06 2.42 -4.83
CA TRP A 19 2.38 2.97 -4.52
C TRP A 19 2.57 4.29 -5.25
N SER A 20 3.55 5.07 -4.83
CA SER A 20 4.00 6.23 -5.61
C SER A 20 5.39 6.01 -6.16
N ASP A 21 5.75 6.65 -7.25
CA ASP A 21 7.14 6.78 -7.72
C ASP A 21 7.34 8.15 -8.38
N PHE A 22 8.42 8.34 -9.13
CA PHE A 22 8.67 9.61 -9.83
C PHE A 22 7.64 9.96 -10.92
N GLY A 23 6.86 8.97 -11.39
CA GLY A 23 5.86 9.16 -12.43
C GLY A 23 4.44 9.34 -11.92
N GLY A 24 4.13 8.97 -10.69
CA GLY A 24 2.72 8.81 -10.33
C GLY A 24 2.45 8.30 -8.93
N PHE A 25 1.21 8.49 -8.48
CA PHE A 25 0.55 7.55 -7.60
C PHE A 25 -0.17 6.53 -8.47
N HIS A 26 0.02 5.25 -8.18
CA HIS A 26 -0.41 4.15 -9.03
C HIS A 26 -1.35 3.23 -8.25
N PHE A 27 -2.30 2.65 -8.99
CA PHE A 27 -3.15 1.56 -8.56
C PHE A 27 -3.02 0.44 -9.58
N ALA A 28 -2.72 -0.76 -9.12
CA ALA A 28 -2.64 -1.93 -9.99
C ALA A 28 -2.77 -3.23 -9.18
N PRO A 29 -3.22 -4.33 -9.81
CA PRO A 29 -3.08 -5.65 -9.22
C PRO A 29 -1.60 -5.98 -8.96
N ALA A 30 -1.34 -6.85 -7.99
CA ALA A 30 0.02 -7.17 -7.56
C ALA A 30 0.91 -7.81 -8.65
N ASP A 31 0.31 -8.48 -9.64
CA ASP A 31 1.03 -9.04 -10.80
C ASP A 31 1.57 -7.97 -11.76
N ALA A 32 0.97 -6.77 -11.75
CA ALA A 32 1.40 -5.60 -12.51
C ALA A 32 2.43 -4.73 -11.77
N LEU A 33 2.85 -5.10 -10.56
CA LEU A 33 3.94 -4.41 -9.85
C LEU A 33 5.24 -4.48 -10.67
N PRO A 34 6.07 -3.41 -10.65
CA PRO A 34 7.28 -3.34 -11.46
C PRO A 34 8.31 -4.42 -11.07
N GLU A 35 9.06 -4.89 -12.07
CA GLU A 35 10.10 -5.90 -11.83
C GLU A 35 11.21 -5.42 -10.91
N VAL A 36 11.63 -4.17 -11.15
CA VAL A 36 12.58 -3.46 -10.31
C VAL A 36 11.82 -2.76 -9.18
N VAL A 37 12.46 -2.66 -8.01
CA VAL A 37 11.92 -1.94 -6.86
C VAL A 37 11.54 -0.51 -7.28
N PRO A 38 10.29 -0.06 -7.06
CA PRO A 38 9.90 1.30 -7.37
C PRO A 38 10.65 2.27 -6.46
N SER A 39 10.98 3.46 -6.99
CA SER A 39 11.63 4.53 -6.22
C SER A 39 10.63 5.19 -5.27
N THR A 40 10.27 4.45 -4.22
CA THR A 40 9.24 4.83 -3.24
C THR A 40 9.63 4.42 -1.84
N THR A 41 9.14 5.16 -0.86
CA THR A 41 9.30 4.79 0.54
C THR A 41 8.19 3.84 0.99
N HIS A 42 7.00 3.91 0.38
CA HIS A 42 5.84 3.16 0.83
C HIS A 42 5.06 2.54 -0.32
N LEU A 43 4.61 1.31 -0.09
CA LEU A 43 3.63 0.60 -0.90
C LEU A 43 2.53 0.09 0.03
N TRP A 44 1.31 0.09 -0.45
CA TRP A 44 0.17 -0.52 0.19
C TRP A 44 -0.36 -1.63 -0.68
N ALA A 45 -0.90 -2.66 -0.05
CA ALA A 45 -1.63 -3.70 -0.75
C ALA A 45 -2.83 -4.15 0.09
N TRP A 46 -3.85 -4.70 -0.55
CA TRP A 46 -5.01 -5.21 0.17
C TRP A 46 -5.66 -6.34 -0.60
N ASP A 47 -6.37 -7.18 0.16
CA ASP A 47 -7.31 -8.17 -0.32
C ASP A 47 -8.53 -8.17 0.63
N THR A 48 -9.44 -9.12 0.49
CA THR A 48 -10.65 -9.19 1.32
C THR A 48 -10.37 -9.52 2.80
N ALA A 49 -9.21 -10.09 3.11
CA ALA A 49 -8.85 -10.55 4.44
C ALA A 49 -7.91 -9.57 5.18
N ARG A 50 -7.05 -8.86 4.45
CA ARG A 50 -6.00 -8.02 5.03
C ARG A 50 -5.70 -6.76 4.23
N ALA A 51 -5.23 -5.75 4.95
CA ALA A 51 -4.51 -4.61 4.38
C ALA A 51 -3.05 -4.66 4.80
N VAL A 52 -2.15 -4.34 3.89
CA VAL A 52 -0.71 -4.44 4.03
C VAL A 52 -0.10 -3.08 3.81
N ARG A 53 0.84 -2.71 4.68
CA ARG A 53 1.68 -1.54 4.53
C ARG A 53 3.13 -1.99 4.45
N VAL A 54 3.79 -1.61 3.37
CA VAL A 54 5.17 -1.94 3.09
C VAL A 54 5.99 -0.66 3.11
N ARG A 55 7.07 -0.65 3.89
CA ARG A 55 8.16 0.30 3.71
C ARG A 55 9.26 -0.38 2.93
N ILE A 56 9.66 0.23 1.82
CA ILE A 56 10.75 -0.24 0.97
C ILE A 56 12.02 0.49 1.39
N ASP A 57 13.09 -0.28 1.60
CA ASP A 57 14.43 0.21 1.92
C ASP A 57 15.44 -0.57 1.08
N VAL A 58 15.87 0.04 -0.01
CA VAL A 58 16.71 -0.58 -1.05
C VAL A 58 16.06 -1.86 -1.58
N ASP A 59 16.62 -3.05 -1.30
CA ASP A 59 16.13 -4.35 -1.75
C ASP A 59 15.25 -5.06 -0.70
N ARG A 60 15.04 -4.42 0.45
CA ARG A 60 14.31 -4.97 1.59
C ARG A 60 12.96 -4.28 1.77
N ALA A 61 11.99 -5.11 2.09
CA ALA A 61 10.66 -4.71 2.50
C ALA A 61 10.45 -5.00 3.99
N LEU A 62 10.04 -3.96 4.72
CA LEU A 62 9.45 -4.06 6.06
C LEU A 62 7.94 -4.06 5.89
N VAL A 63 7.28 -5.09 6.41
CA VAL A 63 5.85 -5.34 6.16
C VAL A 63 5.09 -5.28 7.48
N ALA A 64 4.00 -4.52 7.49
CA ALA A 64 2.98 -4.55 8.52
C ALA A 64 1.66 -4.99 7.90
N CYS A 65 0.91 -5.83 8.62
CA CYS A 65 -0.38 -6.36 8.16
C CYS A 65 -1.47 -6.01 9.17
N LEU A 66 -2.54 -5.39 8.69
CA LEU A 66 -3.79 -5.21 9.40
C LEU A 66 -4.74 -6.31 8.90
N ASN A 67 -5.16 -7.19 9.78
CA ASN A 67 -5.99 -8.36 9.43
C ASN A 67 -7.37 -8.23 10.07
N ASN A 68 -8.41 -8.59 9.34
CA ASN A 68 -9.77 -8.70 9.89
C ASN A 68 -9.90 -9.88 10.87
N SER A 69 -9.05 -10.90 10.70
CA SER A 69 -8.97 -12.03 11.61
C SER A 69 -7.51 -12.48 11.74
N PRO A 70 -6.95 -12.53 12.96
CA PRO A 70 -5.56 -12.89 13.16
C PRO A 70 -5.32 -14.36 12.79
N PRO A 71 -4.24 -14.68 12.04
CA PRO A 71 -3.87 -16.07 11.77
C PRO A 71 -3.53 -16.82 13.07
N ALA A 72 -3.88 -18.10 13.14
CA ALA A 72 -3.58 -18.92 14.31
C ALA A 72 -2.07 -19.01 14.58
N GLY A 73 -1.67 -18.88 15.85
CA GLY A 73 -0.27 -18.99 16.26
C GLY A 73 0.60 -17.78 15.94
N VAL A 74 0.02 -16.68 15.44
CA VAL A 74 0.72 -15.41 15.22
C VAL A 74 0.44 -14.47 16.39
N VAL A 75 1.50 -13.85 16.92
CA VAL A 75 1.35 -12.78 17.92
C VAL A 75 0.80 -11.55 17.22
N THR A 76 -0.37 -11.08 17.67
CA THR A 76 -1.04 -9.90 17.11
C THR A 76 -1.37 -8.90 18.21
N GLU A 77 -1.40 -7.62 17.86
CA GLU A 77 -1.98 -6.57 18.72
C GLU A 77 -3.34 -6.14 18.16
N GLU A 78 -4.27 -5.80 19.05
CA GLU A 78 -5.51 -5.16 18.63
C GLU A 78 -5.22 -3.71 18.19
N ALA A 79 -5.79 -3.31 17.06
CA ALA A 79 -5.60 -1.98 16.51
C ALA A 79 -6.94 -1.30 16.27
N HIS A 80 -7.07 -0.06 16.74
CA HIS A 80 -8.23 0.78 16.42
C HIS A 80 -7.96 1.57 15.14
N VAL A 81 -8.90 1.46 14.21
CA VAL A 81 -8.82 2.05 12.88
C VAL A 81 -9.88 3.13 12.74
N ARG A 82 -9.48 4.30 12.27
CA ARG A 82 -10.38 5.31 11.74
C ARG A 82 -10.34 5.25 10.23
N GLU A 83 -11.50 5.10 9.61
CA GLU A 83 -11.63 5.15 8.15
C GLU A 83 -11.81 6.59 7.68
N ARG A 84 -11.15 6.95 6.58
CA ARG A 84 -11.28 8.24 5.91
C ARG A 84 -11.16 8.09 4.40
N ALA A 85 -11.83 8.98 3.68
CA ALA A 85 -11.57 9.21 2.26
C ALA A 85 -10.10 9.62 2.03
N GLY A 86 -9.46 8.94 1.08
CA GLY A 86 -8.16 9.26 0.51
C GLY A 86 -8.33 9.62 -0.96
N HIS A 87 -7.67 10.68 -1.39
CA HIS A 87 -7.60 11.04 -2.79
C HIS A 87 -6.16 10.86 -3.25
N PRO A 88 -5.95 10.25 -4.43
CA PRO A 88 -4.64 10.31 -5.08
C PRO A 88 -4.32 11.77 -5.40
N TRP A 89 -3.03 12.07 -5.57
CA TRP A 89 -2.46 13.41 -5.75
C TRP A 89 -3.43 14.45 -6.35
N SER A 90 -3.52 15.59 -5.68
CA SER A 90 -4.20 16.77 -6.18
C SER A 90 -3.38 17.48 -7.25
N ALA A 91 -4.03 18.36 -8.02
CA ALA A 91 -3.33 19.25 -8.95
C ALA A 91 -2.31 20.20 -8.27
N ASN A 92 -2.34 20.30 -6.94
CA ASN A 92 -1.45 21.14 -6.16
C ASN A 92 -0.27 20.37 -5.54
N ASP A 93 -0.21 19.05 -5.69
CA ASP A 93 0.91 18.27 -5.16
C ASP A 93 2.17 18.50 -5.99
N GLU A 94 3.31 18.64 -5.32
CA GLU A 94 4.61 18.84 -5.97
C GLU A 94 5.06 17.52 -6.61
N HIS A 95 5.20 17.52 -7.93
CA HIS A 95 5.63 16.33 -8.67
C HIS A 95 7.09 16.46 -9.11
N VAL A 96 7.84 15.36 -8.97
CA VAL A 96 9.20 15.24 -9.55
C VAL A 96 9.16 15.00 -11.08
N GLY A 97 7.95 14.76 -11.65
CA GLY A 97 7.70 14.64 -13.09
C GLY A 97 6.30 15.14 -13.47
N ARG A 98 6.05 15.45 -14.75
CA ARG A 98 4.67 15.69 -15.21
C ARG A 98 4.03 14.31 -15.46
N PRO A 99 2.89 13.99 -14.85
CA PRO A 99 2.18 12.78 -15.25
C PRO A 99 1.73 12.95 -16.70
N ASP A 100 2.17 12.04 -17.58
CA ASP A 100 1.79 12.01 -19.00
C ASP A 100 0.33 11.55 -19.22
N VAL A 101 -0.32 11.13 -18.12
CA VAL A 101 -1.69 10.66 -18.05
C VAL A 101 -2.47 11.46 -16.99
N PRO A 102 -3.80 11.58 -17.13
CA PRO A 102 -4.63 12.17 -16.09
C PRO A 102 -4.41 11.49 -14.74
N LEU A 103 -4.30 12.27 -13.68
CA LEU A 103 -4.20 11.72 -12.32
C LEU A 103 -5.46 10.89 -12.03
N PRO A 104 -5.31 9.69 -11.43
CA PRO A 104 -6.46 8.93 -10.98
C PRO A 104 -7.36 9.84 -10.13
N GLN A 105 -8.67 9.77 -10.33
CA GLN A 105 -9.64 10.50 -9.49
C GLN A 105 -10.31 9.56 -8.48
N ASP A 106 -10.01 8.26 -8.58
CA ASP A 106 -10.67 7.24 -7.79
C ASP A 106 -10.33 7.43 -6.31
N GLU A 107 -11.39 7.57 -5.52
CA GLU A 107 -11.28 7.65 -4.06
C GLU A 107 -10.89 6.27 -3.52
N PHE A 108 -10.01 6.27 -2.53
CA PHE A 108 -9.65 5.08 -1.77
C PHE A 108 -9.92 5.31 -0.29
N THR A 109 -10.01 4.24 0.47
CA THR A 109 -10.18 4.32 1.92
C THR A 109 -8.82 4.26 2.62
N LEU A 110 -8.53 5.29 3.41
CA LEU A 110 -7.46 5.30 4.40
C LEU A 110 -7.94 4.58 5.66
N LEU A 111 -7.16 3.61 6.11
CA LEU A 111 -7.33 2.94 7.39
C LEU A 111 -6.24 3.49 8.34
N GLU A 112 -6.59 4.52 9.11
CA GLU A 112 -5.65 5.21 10.00
C GLU A 112 -5.63 4.56 11.39
N LEU A 113 -4.47 4.08 11.83
CA LEU A 113 -4.31 3.63 13.22
C LEU A 113 -4.33 4.83 14.17
N THR A 114 -5.23 4.80 15.15
CA THR A 114 -5.46 5.92 16.09
C THR A 114 -4.65 5.83 17.39
N GLY A 115 -3.81 4.81 17.53
CA GLY A 115 -2.94 4.59 18.69
C GLY A 115 -1.64 5.41 18.70
N ALA A 116 -0.71 5.03 19.58
CA ALA A 116 0.57 5.70 19.75
C ALA A 116 1.43 5.69 18.47
N THR A 117 1.31 4.62 17.67
CA THR A 117 1.98 4.50 16.37
C THR A 117 1.00 4.87 15.27
N ARG A 118 1.17 6.04 14.67
CA ARG A 118 0.39 6.44 13.50
C ARG A 118 0.90 5.69 12.28
N ALA A 119 0.08 4.77 11.77
CA ALA A 119 0.27 4.13 10.48
C ALA A 119 -1.02 4.24 9.67
N VAL A 120 -0.87 4.31 8.35
CA VAL A 120 -1.98 4.41 7.41
C VAL A 120 -1.88 3.23 6.46
N PHE A 121 -2.96 2.46 6.38
CA PHE A 121 -3.16 1.45 5.35
C PHE A 121 -4.16 1.97 4.31
N VAL A 122 -4.19 1.34 3.14
CA VAL A 122 -5.06 1.72 2.02
C VAL A 122 -5.86 0.50 1.61
N ARG A 123 -7.12 0.72 1.22
CA ARG A 123 -7.92 -0.22 0.42
C ARG A 123 -8.80 0.54 -0.58
N GLN A 124 -9.15 -0.10 -1.68
CA GLN A 124 -10.28 0.32 -2.53
C GLN A 124 -11.56 -0.43 -2.10
N PRO A 125 -12.74 0.15 -2.33
CA PRO A 125 -14.03 -0.50 -2.04
C PRO A 125 -14.28 -1.77 -2.85
#